data_AF-A0A2E8TL54-F1
#
_entry.id   AF-A0A2E8TL54-F1
#
_cell.length_a   1.000
_cell.length_b   1.000
_cell.length_c   1.000
_cell.angle_alpha   90.00
_cell.angle_beta   90.00
_cell.angle_gamma   90.00
#
_symmetry.space_group_name_H-M   'P 1'
#
loop_
_entity.id
_entity.type
_entity.pdbx_description
1 polymer ?
#
loop_
_entity_poly.entity_id
_entity_poly.type
_entity_poly.pdbx_seq_one_letter_code
_entity_poly.pdbx_strand_id
1 'polypeptide(L)'
;MNKKQFFFLFFLAIYYSSNCYGDGVGIFDFLSSDKTITQDKNNCKLISFKGDNLDYIIQKDLQQFELDIPTIDNNFIRCSLKKFSVTNSDHKLIIQKNNSQKSEQCQSNIHSYLVNYFGESLGVMIYYDNKIIISYKYKGRQFEINKVDNQFFLFDVNDTKLKNSFTCQVEEKRSEIVRENNLNESFSNTPKCLELAIEIDQYTRNTFNSSTSALNWAHAIIAGANQLYASEVNLNITVVSTIIWETVDPYANYVNNASSMLSALRNYWINNNTSVSRDLVHLMTKRTNTGTGGIAYRDVLCDNSWGYAFSANLNNNTNFSFPNPSYTWNLMVVNHEIGHNIESHHTHWCGWPGGPIDNCVSVEGNCTNNPSPQLGTIMSYCHTTSSGSIIDFHQVVVNNALNPGILGASCLTLCPFYGCTDSNATNYDSTATVDDGSCMYAPPQLSAVVNNISCHASNDGSIDLVVSGGLTPYTFIWSNGLFTEDINNLSPGTYTINVSDALGQISSASYLI
;
A
#
# COMPACT_ATOMS: atom_id res chain seq x y z
N MET A 1 -29.58 35.49 -54.99
CA MET A 1 -29.23 35.20 -53.58
C MET A 1 -28.85 33.73 -53.46
N ASN A 2 -27.55 33.43 -53.56
CA ASN A 2 -27.00 32.08 -53.42
C ASN A 2 -26.71 31.79 -51.94
N LYS A 3 -27.35 30.78 -51.35
CA LYS A 3 -26.95 30.22 -50.06
C LYS A 3 -26.06 28.99 -50.31
N LYS A 4 -24.76 29.12 -50.04
CA LYS A 4 -23.84 27.99 -49.90
C LYS A 4 -24.06 27.38 -48.51
N GLN A 5 -24.55 26.15 -48.44
CA GLN A 5 -24.44 25.31 -47.25
C GLN A 5 -23.10 24.57 -47.30
N PHE A 6 -22.24 24.85 -46.32
CA PHE A 6 -21.03 24.07 -46.07
C PHE A 6 -21.41 22.78 -45.35
N PHE A 7 -21.15 21.64 -45.99
CA PHE A 7 -21.12 20.33 -45.32
C PHE A 7 -19.77 20.20 -44.62
N PHE A 8 -19.76 20.22 -43.28
CA PHE A 8 -18.63 19.76 -42.48
C PHE A 8 -18.77 18.25 -42.28
N LEU A 9 -17.98 17.46 -43.01
CA LEU A 9 -17.76 16.05 -42.74
C LEU A 9 -16.86 15.92 -41.50
N PHE A 10 -17.45 15.62 -40.35
CA PHE A 10 -16.71 15.12 -39.19
C PHE A 10 -16.31 13.66 -39.47
N PHE A 11 -15.05 13.43 -39.81
CA PHE A 11 -14.45 12.10 -39.74
C PHE A 11 -14.28 11.74 -38.26
N LEU A 12 -15.18 10.91 -37.73
CA LEU A 12 -14.99 10.24 -36.45
C LEU A 12 -13.98 9.10 -36.69
N ALA A 13 -12.69 9.36 -36.45
CA ALA A 13 -11.69 8.31 -36.37
C ALA A 13 -11.89 7.56 -35.06
N ILE A 14 -12.68 6.48 -35.10
CA ILE A 14 -12.75 5.51 -34.02
C ILE A 14 -11.45 4.70 -34.08
N TYR A 15 -10.44 5.11 -33.31
CA TYR A 15 -9.30 4.26 -32.99
C TYR A 15 -9.78 3.16 -32.04
N TYR A 16 -10.14 2.01 -32.59
CA TYR A 16 -10.08 0.76 -31.85
C TYR A 16 -8.61 0.35 -31.76
N SER A 17 -7.93 0.71 -30.67
CA SER A 17 -6.73 -0.03 -30.26
C SER A 17 -7.18 -1.28 -29.49
N SER A 18 -7.26 -2.39 -30.20
CA SER A 18 -7.17 -3.73 -29.63
C SER A 18 -5.74 -3.91 -29.09
N ASN A 19 -5.47 -3.48 -27.85
CA ASN A 19 -4.25 -3.87 -27.16
C ASN A 19 -4.51 -5.19 -26.43
N CYS A 20 -4.05 -6.28 -27.03
CA CYS A 20 -3.78 -7.51 -26.31
C CYS A 20 -2.81 -7.19 -25.17
N TYR A 21 -3.15 -7.66 -23.96
CA TYR A 21 -2.29 -7.59 -22.78
C TYR A 21 -0.90 -8.18 -23.08
N GLY A 22 0.15 -7.37 -22.95
CA GLY A 22 1.54 -7.81 -23.16
C GLY A 22 2.59 -6.69 -23.08
N ASP A 23 2.25 -5.48 -23.51
CA ASP A 23 3.19 -4.35 -23.49
C ASP A 23 3.15 -3.59 -22.16
N GLY A 24 4.33 -3.23 -21.66
CA GLY A 24 4.48 -2.46 -20.43
C GLY A 24 3.88 -1.09 -20.43
N VAL A 25 3.35 -0.70 -19.26
CA VAL A 25 2.97 0.69 -19.03
C VAL A 25 4.24 1.49 -18.78
N GLY A 26 4.83 2.06 -19.82
CA GLY A 26 5.94 3.01 -19.66
C GLY A 26 5.42 4.36 -19.16
N ILE A 27 5.70 4.72 -17.89
CA ILE A 27 5.28 6.02 -17.32
C ILE A 27 6.44 7.00 -17.10
N PHE A 28 7.69 6.56 -17.29
CA PHE A 28 8.89 7.35 -17.07
C PHE A 28 9.77 7.39 -18.33
N ASP A 29 10.40 8.54 -18.59
CA ASP A 29 11.54 8.64 -19.51
C ASP A 29 12.69 9.39 -18.83
N PHE A 30 13.94 9.11 -19.21
CA PHE A 30 15.09 9.88 -18.71
C PHE A 30 15.18 11.25 -19.38
N LEU A 31 15.47 12.28 -18.59
CA LEU A 31 15.69 13.65 -19.07
C LEU A 31 17.13 14.09 -18.82
N SER A 32 17.64 14.98 -19.67
CA SER A 32 18.95 15.63 -19.45
C SER A 32 18.79 16.79 -18.47
N SER A 33 19.61 16.83 -17.41
CA SER A 33 19.66 17.96 -16.48
C SER A 33 20.98 18.03 -15.73
N ASP A 34 21.41 19.25 -15.40
CA ASP A 34 22.51 19.51 -14.46
C ASP A 34 22.02 19.65 -13.00
N LYS A 35 20.70 19.61 -12.77
CA LYS A 35 20.13 19.69 -11.43
C LYS A 35 20.35 18.37 -10.69
N THR A 36 21.03 18.44 -9.55
CA THR A 36 21.28 17.29 -8.67
C THR A 36 20.92 17.59 -7.22
N ILE A 37 20.21 16.64 -6.61
CA ILE A 37 19.81 16.62 -5.21
C ILE A 37 20.71 15.72 -4.36
N THR A 38 21.65 15.00 -4.98
CA THR A 38 22.66 14.14 -4.35
C THR A 38 24.07 14.73 -4.41
N GLN A 39 24.93 14.36 -3.46
CA GLN A 39 26.30 14.83 -3.36
C GLN A 39 27.09 14.41 -4.61
N ASP A 40 26.96 13.15 -5.04
CA ASP A 40 27.38 12.71 -6.36
C ASP A 40 26.21 12.80 -7.36
N LYS A 41 26.39 13.58 -8.42
CA LYS A 41 25.43 13.73 -9.53
C LYS A 41 25.08 12.39 -10.20
N ASN A 42 25.94 11.39 -10.14
CA ASN A 42 25.66 10.08 -10.75
C ASN A 42 24.59 9.31 -9.98
N ASN A 43 24.36 9.64 -8.72
CA ASN A 43 23.34 9.05 -7.86
C ASN A 43 21.98 9.76 -7.95
N CYS A 44 21.79 10.62 -8.95
CA CYS A 44 20.55 11.32 -9.23
C CYS A 44 20.26 11.35 -10.73
N LYS A 45 18.98 11.19 -11.10
CA LYS A 45 18.49 11.30 -12.48
C LYS A 45 17.22 12.12 -12.51
N LEU A 46 17.14 13.06 -13.44
CA LEU A 46 15.88 13.72 -13.77
C LEU A 46 15.08 12.78 -14.69
N ILE A 47 13.80 12.61 -14.39
CA ILE A 47 12.89 11.78 -15.18
C ILE A 47 11.61 12.56 -15.53
N SER A 48 11.02 12.23 -16.68
CA SER A 48 9.66 12.65 -17.03
C SER A 48 8.65 11.73 -16.35
N PHE A 49 7.41 12.21 -16.23
CA PHE A 49 6.29 11.41 -15.73
C PHE A 49 5.07 11.58 -16.64
N LYS A 50 4.60 10.48 -17.24
CA LYS A 50 3.44 10.46 -18.13
C LYS A 50 2.16 10.27 -17.29
N GLY A 51 1.62 11.38 -16.80
CA GLY A 51 0.44 11.41 -15.92
C GLY A 51 -0.78 10.65 -16.45
N ASP A 52 -1.06 10.76 -17.75
CA ASP A 52 -2.24 10.12 -18.39
C ASP A 52 -2.28 8.59 -18.19
N ASN A 53 -1.11 7.93 -18.20
CA ASN A 53 -1.01 6.49 -17.99
C ASN A 53 -1.26 6.11 -16.52
N LEU A 54 -0.87 6.97 -15.58
CA LEU A 54 -1.16 6.76 -14.16
C LEU A 54 -2.65 6.98 -13.89
N ASP A 55 -3.24 8.02 -14.47
CA ASP A 55 -4.67 8.29 -14.36
C ASP A 55 -5.49 7.11 -14.90
N TYR A 56 -5.05 6.46 -15.97
CA TYR A 56 -5.65 5.21 -16.45
C TYR A 56 -5.59 4.09 -15.41
N ILE A 57 -4.42 3.85 -14.81
CA ILE A 57 -4.23 2.81 -13.77
C ILE A 57 -5.17 3.06 -12.58
N ILE A 58 -5.26 4.31 -12.14
CA ILE A 58 -6.10 4.73 -11.01
C ILE A 58 -7.58 4.62 -11.36
N GLN A 59 -8.01 5.14 -12.51
CA GLN A 59 -9.40 5.13 -12.95
C GLN A 59 -9.93 3.72 -13.20
N LYS A 60 -9.07 2.80 -13.65
CA LYS A 60 -9.43 1.40 -13.87
C LYS A 60 -9.27 0.51 -12.64
N ASP A 61 -8.75 1.08 -11.54
CA ASP A 61 -8.49 0.38 -10.29
C ASP A 61 -7.81 -0.98 -10.48
N LEU A 62 -6.74 -1.00 -11.29
CA LEU A 62 -6.06 -2.24 -11.68
C LEU A 62 -5.50 -2.95 -10.43
N GLN A 63 -5.88 -4.21 -10.23
CA GLN A 63 -5.39 -5.01 -9.10
C GLN A 63 -3.95 -5.48 -9.30
N GLN A 64 -3.53 -5.66 -10.56
CA GLN A 64 -2.16 -6.02 -10.91
C GLN A 64 -1.79 -5.47 -12.29
N PHE A 65 -0.54 -5.04 -12.47
CA PHE A 65 0.01 -4.63 -13.77
C PHE A 65 1.54 -4.68 -13.77
N GLU A 66 2.13 -4.56 -14.95
CA GLU A 66 3.59 -4.56 -15.12
C GLU A 66 4.11 -3.17 -15.49
N LEU A 67 5.11 -2.69 -14.74
CA LEU A 67 5.68 -1.34 -14.85
C LEU A 67 7.19 -1.38 -15.06
N ASP A 68 7.66 -0.53 -15.97
CA ASP A 68 9.09 -0.31 -16.17
C ASP A 68 9.57 0.78 -15.20
N ILE A 69 10.34 0.39 -14.18
CA ILE A 69 10.89 1.30 -13.18
C ILE A 69 12.31 1.71 -13.59
N PRO A 70 12.63 3.01 -13.67
CA PRO A 70 13.96 3.47 -14.04
C PRO A 70 14.97 3.17 -12.93
N THR A 71 16.19 2.80 -13.31
CA THR A 71 17.33 2.56 -12.43
C THR A 71 18.44 3.59 -12.65
N ILE A 72 19.34 3.71 -11.66
CA ILE A 72 20.41 4.72 -11.71
C ILE A 72 21.40 4.51 -12.87
N ASP A 73 21.49 3.28 -13.39
CA ASP A 73 22.36 2.90 -14.50
C ASP A 73 21.82 3.32 -15.90
N ASN A 74 20.81 4.20 -15.95
CA ASN A 74 20.07 4.59 -17.15
C ASN A 74 19.33 3.41 -17.85
N ASN A 75 18.94 2.40 -17.09
CA ASN A 75 18.16 1.25 -17.57
C ASN A 75 16.79 1.21 -16.89
N PHE A 76 15.90 0.37 -17.41
CA PHE A 76 14.62 0.06 -16.77
C PHE A 76 14.60 -1.40 -16.30
N ILE A 77 13.96 -1.63 -15.16
CA ILE A 77 13.63 -2.97 -14.69
C ILE A 77 12.11 -3.18 -14.78
N ARG A 78 11.74 -4.34 -15.30
CA ARG A 78 10.35 -4.75 -15.47
C ARG A 78 9.83 -5.31 -14.16
N CYS A 79 8.91 -4.61 -13.50
CA CYS A 79 8.39 -4.99 -12.19
C CYS A 79 6.90 -5.32 -12.26
N SER A 80 6.50 -6.34 -11.51
CA SER A 80 5.10 -6.70 -11.29
C SER A 80 4.55 -5.94 -10.10
N LEU A 81 3.52 -5.12 -10.32
CA LEU A 81 2.88 -4.34 -9.28
C LEU A 81 1.58 -5.00 -8.86
N LYS A 82 1.46 -5.36 -7.57
CA LYS A 82 0.25 -5.94 -7.00
C LYS A 82 -0.38 -4.97 -6.01
N LYS A 83 -1.63 -4.60 -6.23
CA LYS A 83 -2.39 -3.69 -5.35
C LYS A 83 -2.58 -4.33 -3.97
N PHE A 84 -2.52 -3.53 -2.92
CA PHE A 84 -2.87 -3.94 -1.57
C PHE A 84 -3.48 -2.78 -0.79
N SER A 85 -4.16 -3.11 0.30
CA SER A 85 -4.71 -2.16 1.26
C SER A 85 -4.09 -2.39 2.63
N VAL A 86 -3.91 -1.31 3.39
CA VAL A 86 -3.56 -1.37 4.82
C VAL A 86 -4.77 -1.20 5.73
N THR A 87 -5.98 -1.03 5.17
CA THR A 87 -7.23 -0.97 5.93
C THR A 87 -8.19 -2.04 5.44
N ASN A 88 -9.07 -2.51 6.32
CA ASN A 88 -10.19 -3.38 5.96
C ASN A 88 -11.52 -2.59 5.91
N SER A 89 -12.60 -3.27 5.53
CA SER A 89 -13.97 -2.71 5.50
C SER A 89 -14.46 -2.23 6.86
N ASP A 90 -13.91 -2.78 7.95
CA ASP A 90 -14.30 -2.48 9.33
C ASP A 90 -13.47 -1.36 9.97
N HIS A 91 -12.57 -0.73 9.20
CA HIS A 91 -11.71 0.35 9.67
C HIS A 91 -12.53 1.47 10.31
N LYS A 92 -12.21 1.79 11.57
CA LYS A 92 -12.90 2.82 12.35
C LYS A 92 -12.13 4.13 12.34
N LEU A 93 -12.67 5.14 11.67
CA LEU A 93 -12.15 6.50 11.75
C LEU A 93 -12.90 7.34 12.79
N ILE A 94 -12.14 7.98 13.67
CA ILE A 94 -12.64 8.87 14.72
C ILE A 94 -12.01 10.25 14.52
N ILE A 95 -12.84 11.26 14.27
CA ILE A 95 -12.39 12.66 14.25
C ILE A 95 -12.79 13.30 15.58
N GLN A 96 -11.78 13.72 16.34
CA GLN A 96 -11.99 14.38 17.62
C GLN A 96 -12.21 15.89 17.41
N LYS A 97 -13.45 16.35 17.63
CA LYS A 97 -13.86 17.76 17.54
C LYS A 97 -14.51 18.19 18.85
N ASN A 98 -13.89 19.08 19.62
CA ASN A 98 -14.39 19.47 20.97
C ASN A 98 -14.73 18.23 21.83
N ASN A 99 -15.55 18.36 22.88
CA ASN A 99 -16.02 17.23 23.70
C ASN A 99 -16.99 16.28 22.96
N SER A 100 -17.05 16.32 21.63
CA SER A 100 -17.94 15.48 20.80
C SER A 100 -17.13 14.68 19.80
N GLN A 101 -17.18 13.35 19.91
CA GLN A 101 -16.73 12.48 18.84
C GLN A 101 -17.76 12.51 17.70
N LYS A 102 -17.30 12.71 16.48
CA LYS A 102 -18.15 12.58 15.29
C LYS A 102 -17.52 11.58 14.34
N SER A 103 -18.26 10.52 13.99
CA SER A 103 -17.93 9.65 12.87
C SER A 103 -18.32 10.39 11.58
N GLU A 104 -17.42 11.16 11.00
CA GLU A 104 -17.60 11.61 9.62
C GLU A 104 -17.11 10.51 8.69
N GLN A 105 -17.80 10.32 7.55
CA GLN A 105 -17.34 9.48 6.44
C GLN A 105 -16.11 10.14 5.81
N CYS A 106 -14.96 9.98 6.44
CA CYS A 106 -13.68 10.22 5.81
C CYS A 106 -13.09 8.83 5.52
N GLN A 107 -12.89 8.55 4.24
CA GLN A 107 -12.28 7.32 3.77
C GLN A 107 -10.92 7.67 3.20
N SER A 108 -9.95 6.78 3.43
CA SER A 108 -8.64 6.91 2.82
C SER A 108 -8.74 6.68 1.32
N ASN A 109 -8.12 7.55 0.54
CA ASN A 109 -8.04 7.43 -0.91
C ASN A 109 -6.57 7.32 -1.32
N ILE A 110 -5.97 6.18 -0.98
CA ILE A 110 -4.61 5.83 -1.39
C ILE A 110 -4.65 4.60 -2.28
N HIS A 111 -3.79 4.57 -3.30
CA HIS A 111 -3.54 3.39 -4.10
C HIS A 111 -2.12 2.91 -3.79
N SER A 112 -2.01 1.74 -3.19
CA SER A 112 -0.73 1.15 -2.77
C SER A 112 -0.46 -0.12 -3.56
N TYR A 113 0.77 -0.25 -4.07
CA TYR A 113 1.20 -1.38 -4.88
C TYR A 113 2.55 -1.91 -4.36
N LEU A 114 2.61 -3.22 -4.12
CA LEU A 114 3.88 -3.90 -3.89
C LEU A 114 4.63 -3.97 -5.22
N VAL A 115 5.89 -3.57 -5.22
CA VAL A 115 6.76 -3.60 -6.39
C VAL A 115 7.59 -4.88 -6.33
N ASN A 116 7.28 -5.85 -7.20
CA ASN A 116 7.97 -7.14 -7.23
C ASN A 116 8.88 -7.28 -8.45
N TYR A 117 10.04 -7.87 -8.25
CA TYR A 117 11.01 -8.17 -9.31
C TYR A 117 11.55 -9.59 -9.12
N PHE A 118 11.37 -10.45 -10.13
CA PHE A 118 11.71 -11.88 -10.06
C PHE A 118 11.14 -12.61 -8.82
N GLY A 119 9.97 -12.20 -8.33
CA GLY A 119 9.31 -12.80 -7.17
C GLY A 119 9.73 -12.22 -5.82
N GLU A 120 10.69 -11.30 -5.78
CA GLU A 120 11.09 -10.59 -4.56
C GLU A 120 10.43 -9.21 -4.50
N SER A 121 9.96 -8.81 -3.31
CA SER A 121 9.42 -7.45 -3.09
C SER A 121 10.56 -6.45 -3.00
N LEU A 122 10.75 -5.64 -4.03
CA LEU A 122 11.76 -4.57 -4.06
C LEU A 122 11.33 -3.35 -3.24
N GLY A 123 10.04 -3.10 -3.10
CA GLY A 123 9.55 -1.89 -2.46
C GLY A 123 8.07 -1.62 -2.69
N VAL A 124 7.71 -0.34 -2.64
CA VAL A 124 6.32 0.11 -2.69
C VAL A 124 6.15 1.28 -3.66
N MET A 125 5.04 1.28 -4.39
CA MET A 125 4.53 2.42 -5.14
C MET A 125 3.21 2.87 -4.51
N ILE A 126 3.12 4.16 -4.19
CA ILE A 126 1.94 4.75 -3.54
C ILE A 126 1.52 5.98 -4.29
N TYR A 127 0.22 6.09 -4.53
CA TYR A 127 -0.41 7.29 -5.06
C TYR A 127 -1.50 7.80 -4.13
N TYR A 128 -1.45 9.09 -3.81
CA TYR A 128 -2.48 9.80 -3.04
C TYR A 128 -2.37 11.31 -3.24
N ASP A 129 -3.47 12.06 -3.14
CA ASP A 129 -3.49 13.53 -3.23
C ASP A 129 -2.68 14.08 -4.44
N ASN A 130 -2.75 13.42 -5.60
CA ASN A 130 -1.96 13.71 -6.81
C ASN A 130 -0.43 13.65 -6.63
N LYS A 131 0.03 12.89 -5.64
CA LYS A 131 1.44 12.59 -5.36
C LYS A 131 1.68 11.11 -5.65
N ILE A 132 2.77 10.83 -6.36
CA ILE A 132 3.29 9.49 -6.54
C ILE A 132 4.61 9.39 -5.78
N ILE A 133 4.77 8.32 -5.03
CA ILE A 133 5.98 7.95 -4.33
C ILE A 133 6.32 6.52 -4.73
N ILE A 134 7.52 6.30 -5.24
CA ILE A 134 8.04 4.95 -5.44
C ILE A 134 9.33 4.85 -4.63
N SER A 135 9.37 3.93 -3.68
CA SER A 135 10.56 3.66 -2.87
C SER A 135 10.91 2.20 -3.03
N TYR A 136 12.14 1.90 -3.45
CA TYR A 136 12.55 0.54 -3.77
C TYR A 136 14.05 0.32 -3.57
N LYS A 137 14.39 -0.92 -3.25
CA LYS A 137 15.77 -1.39 -3.10
C LYS A 137 16.28 -1.88 -4.45
N TYR A 138 17.52 -1.54 -4.78
CA TYR A 138 18.18 -2.06 -5.96
C TYR A 138 19.70 -2.12 -5.72
N LYS A 139 20.30 -3.30 -5.97
CA LYS A 139 21.75 -3.54 -5.76
C LYS A 139 22.27 -3.10 -4.38
N GLY A 140 21.50 -3.36 -3.32
CA GLY A 140 21.86 -3.05 -1.93
C GLY A 140 21.77 -1.57 -1.53
N ARG A 141 21.23 -0.72 -2.40
CA ARG A 141 21.01 0.72 -2.17
C ARG A 141 19.51 1.03 -2.16
N GLN A 142 19.12 2.07 -1.43
CA GLN A 142 17.75 2.54 -1.34
C GLN A 142 17.52 3.69 -2.31
N PHE A 143 16.59 3.52 -3.24
CA PHE A 143 16.22 4.55 -4.20
C PHE A 143 14.81 5.04 -3.95
N GLU A 144 14.57 6.30 -4.31
CA GLU A 144 13.25 6.91 -4.29
C GLU A 144 13.02 7.67 -5.61
N ILE A 145 11.79 7.56 -6.12
CA ILE A 145 11.26 8.41 -7.19
C ILE A 145 10.23 9.34 -6.57
N ASN A 146 10.53 10.63 -6.60
CA ASN A 146 9.66 11.64 -6.02
C ASN A 146 9.79 12.98 -6.74
N LYS A 147 8.82 13.86 -6.52
CA LYS A 147 8.77 15.19 -7.10
C LYS A 147 9.53 16.18 -6.22
N VAL A 148 10.52 16.89 -6.77
CA VAL A 148 11.27 17.98 -6.12
C VAL A 148 11.17 19.23 -7.00
N ASP A 149 10.71 20.36 -6.45
CA ASP A 149 10.47 21.62 -7.19
C ASP A 149 9.73 21.41 -8.53
N ASN A 150 8.62 20.68 -8.49
CA ASN A 150 7.82 20.34 -9.67
C ASN A 150 8.47 19.41 -10.73
N GLN A 151 9.61 18.81 -10.44
CA GLN A 151 10.30 17.87 -11.33
C GLN A 151 10.47 16.51 -10.67
N PHE A 152 10.38 15.41 -11.42
CA PHE A 152 10.59 14.07 -10.87
C PHE A 152 12.06 13.68 -10.90
N PHE A 153 12.55 13.17 -9.77
CA PHE A 153 13.90 12.66 -9.64
C PHE A 153 13.87 11.21 -9.19
N LEU A 154 14.74 10.41 -9.80
CA LEU A 154 15.22 9.15 -9.23
C LEU A 154 16.54 9.46 -8.50
N PHE A 155 16.67 9.09 -7.23
CA PHE A 155 17.88 9.37 -6.47
C PHE A 155 18.18 8.31 -5.42
N ASP A 156 19.48 8.11 -5.11
CA ASP A 156 19.89 7.37 -3.92
C ASP A 156 19.62 8.23 -2.69
N VAL A 157 18.84 7.68 -1.77
CA VAL A 157 18.45 8.35 -0.53
C VAL A 157 19.65 8.62 0.39
N ASN A 158 20.65 7.73 0.40
CA ASN A 158 21.83 7.87 1.27
C ASN A 158 22.81 8.95 0.79
N ASP A 159 22.80 9.27 -0.51
CA ASP A 159 23.74 10.23 -1.10
C ASP A 159 23.17 11.66 -1.20
N THR A 160 22.04 11.98 -0.56
CA THR A 160 21.45 13.31 -0.72
C THR A 160 22.32 14.43 -0.10
N LYS A 161 22.20 15.66 -0.63
CA LYS A 161 23.07 16.81 -0.27
C LYS A 161 22.80 17.45 1.09
N LEU A 162 21.57 17.37 1.58
CA LEU A 162 21.10 18.17 2.69
C LEU A 162 21.16 17.33 3.98
N LYS A 163 21.67 17.93 5.07
CA LYS A 163 22.09 17.23 6.31
C LYS A 163 20.95 17.05 7.32
N ASN A 164 21.10 15.99 8.11
CA ASN A 164 20.21 15.55 9.18
C ASN A 164 20.06 16.60 10.30
N SER A 165 18.83 16.91 10.71
CA SER A 165 18.51 17.64 11.94
C SER A 165 18.13 16.73 13.11
N PHE A 166 18.27 15.41 12.92
CA PHE A 166 17.91 14.42 13.91
C PHE A 166 19.15 13.85 14.60
N THR A 167 19.21 14.03 15.91
CA THR A 167 20.19 13.42 16.80
C THR A 167 19.43 12.59 17.83
N CYS A 168 19.43 11.27 17.68
CA CYS A 168 19.50 10.42 18.86
C CYS A 168 20.79 10.81 19.56
N GLN A 169 20.75 11.16 20.84
CA GLN A 169 21.93 11.68 21.55
C GLN A 169 23.12 10.71 21.46
N VAL A 170 24.06 10.96 20.54
CA VAL A 170 25.51 11.15 20.81
C VAL A 170 26.23 11.68 19.58
N GLU A 171 27.25 12.51 19.84
CA GLU A 171 28.19 13.10 18.89
C GLU A 171 29.32 12.09 18.58
N GLU A 172 29.47 11.66 17.32
CA GLU A 172 30.75 11.55 16.58
C GLU A 172 30.60 10.78 15.25
N LYS A 173 31.43 11.12 14.25
CA LYS A 173 31.29 10.72 12.83
C LYS A 173 32.62 10.22 12.25
N ARG A 174 32.65 9.06 11.54
CA ARG A 174 33.61 8.78 10.44
C ARG A 174 33.25 7.56 9.56
N SER A 175 34.01 7.43 8.47
CA SER A 175 33.69 7.04 7.08
C SER A 175 33.40 5.56 6.73
N GLU A 176 32.70 5.41 5.59
CA GLU A 176 32.15 4.23 4.89
C GLU A 176 33.15 3.11 4.50
N ILE A 177 32.65 1.85 4.36
CA ILE A 177 32.83 0.94 3.20
C ILE A 177 32.02 -0.38 3.35
N VAL A 178 31.34 -0.74 2.24
CA VAL A 178 30.85 -2.01 1.60
C VAL A 178 30.59 -3.30 2.42
N ARG A 179 29.37 -3.84 2.21
CA ARG A 179 28.76 -5.08 2.76
C ARG A 179 29.34 -6.41 2.24
N GLU A 180 29.19 -7.46 3.04
CA GLU A 180 28.93 -8.83 2.55
C GLU A 180 27.66 -9.39 3.20
N ASN A 181 26.74 -9.87 2.34
CA ASN A 181 25.52 -10.60 2.72
C ASN A 181 25.89 -12.02 3.13
N ASN A 182 25.16 -12.63 4.07
CA ASN A 182 24.84 -14.05 3.98
C ASN A 182 23.81 -14.59 5.00
N LEU A 183 22.88 -15.36 4.43
CA LEU A 183 22.19 -16.57 4.95
C LEU A 183 20.82 -16.46 5.64
N ASN A 184 19.80 -16.72 4.80
CA ASN A 184 18.84 -17.85 4.85
C ASN A 184 18.54 -18.50 6.21
N GLU A 185 17.26 -18.47 6.60
CA GLU A 185 16.52 -19.68 6.97
C GLU A 185 14.99 -19.44 6.89
N SER A 186 14.26 -20.49 6.49
CA SER A 186 12.86 -20.41 6.04
C SER A 186 11.88 -20.21 7.19
N PHE A 187 11.09 -19.15 7.10
CA PHE A 187 9.98 -18.85 8.01
C PHE A 187 8.70 -19.58 7.62
N SER A 188 7.78 -19.73 8.57
CA SER A 188 6.41 -20.23 8.33
C SER A 188 5.78 -19.49 7.15
N ASN A 189 5.34 -20.24 6.12
CA ASN A 189 4.80 -19.69 4.87
C ASN A 189 3.50 -18.87 5.05
N THR A 190 2.84 -18.94 6.19
CA THR A 190 1.54 -18.26 6.39
C THR A 190 1.71 -16.91 7.09
N PRO A 191 1.36 -15.78 6.45
CA PRO A 191 1.50 -14.45 7.03
C PRO A 191 0.67 -14.25 8.31
N LYS A 192 1.25 -13.57 9.28
CA LYS A 192 0.56 -13.10 10.50
C LYS A 192 0.08 -11.67 10.31
N CYS A 193 -1.02 -11.31 10.96
CA CYS A 193 -1.59 -9.97 10.87
C CYS A 193 -1.51 -9.23 12.20
N LEU A 194 -0.92 -8.03 12.14
CA LEU A 194 -0.85 -7.05 13.21
C LEU A 194 -1.98 -6.02 13.05
N GLU A 195 -2.89 -5.97 14.01
CA GLU A 195 -3.94 -4.96 14.10
C GLU A 195 -3.38 -3.67 14.72
N LEU A 196 -3.16 -2.65 13.90
CA LEU A 196 -2.62 -1.36 14.31
C LEU A 196 -3.72 -0.31 14.46
N ALA A 197 -3.79 0.34 15.60
CA ALA A 197 -4.51 1.59 15.74
C ALA A 197 -3.52 2.76 15.60
N ILE A 198 -3.87 3.77 14.82
CA ILE A 198 -3.01 4.94 14.62
C ILE A 198 -3.67 6.23 15.09
N GLU A 199 -2.84 7.21 15.46
CA GLU A 199 -3.29 8.52 15.89
C GLU A 199 -2.52 9.64 15.21
N ILE A 200 -3.22 10.73 14.88
CA ILE A 200 -2.65 11.95 14.29
C ILE A 200 -3.00 13.12 15.21
N ASP A 201 -1.98 13.71 15.82
CA ASP A 201 -2.16 14.86 16.73
C ASP A 201 -2.59 16.14 16.00
N GLN A 202 -3.03 17.12 16.79
CA GLN A 202 -3.57 18.37 16.25
C GLN A 202 -2.51 19.17 15.48
N TYR A 203 -1.29 19.22 16.00
CA TYR A 203 -0.18 19.91 15.35
C TYR A 203 0.02 19.38 13.94
N THR A 204 0.08 18.06 13.82
CA THR A 204 0.30 17.32 12.58
C THR A 204 -0.86 17.50 11.63
N ARG A 205 -2.08 17.30 12.11
CA ARG A 205 -3.30 17.51 11.35
C ARG A 205 -3.32 18.91 10.74
N ASN A 206 -2.99 19.95 11.50
CA ASN A 206 -3.00 21.34 11.03
C ASN A 206 -1.95 21.65 9.94
N THR A 207 -1.00 20.75 9.69
CA THR A 207 -0.07 20.89 8.55
C THR A 207 -0.65 20.43 7.20
N PHE A 208 -1.89 19.93 7.21
CA PHE A 208 -2.60 19.48 6.01
C PHE A 208 -3.85 20.31 5.75
N ASN A 209 -4.29 20.34 4.49
CA ASN A 209 -5.50 21.06 4.09
C ASN A 209 -6.78 20.42 4.67
N SER A 210 -6.78 19.11 4.90
CA SER A 210 -7.95 18.36 5.37
C SER A 210 -7.56 17.17 6.24
N SER A 211 -8.52 16.64 7.02
CA SER A 211 -8.34 15.42 7.82
C SER A 211 -8.13 14.21 6.92
N THR A 212 -8.77 14.18 5.75
CA THR A 212 -8.52 13.19 4.70
C THR A 212 -7.09 13.23 4.19
N SER A 213 -6.51 14.41 3.95
CA SER A 213 -5.11 14.52 3.50
C SER A 213 -4.12 14.06 4.57
N ALA A 214 -4.42 14.31 5.84
CA ALA A 214 -3.62 13.77 6.95
C ALA A 214 -3.75 12.24 7.04
N LEU A 215 -4.96 11.72 6.88
CA LEU A 215 -5.25 10.28 6.85
C LEU A 215 -4.50 9.58 5.71
N ASN A 216 -4.61 10.10 4.49
CA ASN A 216 -3.92 9.57 3.31
C ASN A 216 -2.41 9.53 3.50
N TRP A 217 -1.83 10.59 4.07
CA TRP A 217 -0.41 10.63 4.41
C TRP A 217 0.00 9.56 5.44
N ALA A 218 -0.78 9.41 6.51
CA ALA A 218 -0.49 8.41 7.54
C ALA A 218 -0.58 6.99 6.98
N HIS A 219 -1.66 6.68 6.25
CA HIS A 219 -1.83 5.37 5.62
C HIS A 219 -0.77 5.09 4.54
N ALA A 220 -0.30 6.10 3.81
CA ALA A 220 0.80 5.93 2.86
C ALA A 220 2.11 5.52 3.56
N ILE A 221 2.41 6.04 4.75
CA ILE A 221 3.58 5.61 5.52
C ILE A 221 3.39 4.18 6.03
N ILE A 222 2.20 3.85 6.56
CA ILE A 222 1.91 2.49 7.01
C ILE A 222 1.93 1.48 5.86
N ALA A 223 1.55 1.86 4.64
CA ALA A 223 1.66 1.00 3.47
C ALA A 223 3.11 0.58 3.16
N GLY A 224 4.07 1.48 3.31
CA GLY A 224 5.49 1.13 3.20
C GLY A 224 6.01 0.33 4.39
N ALA A 225 5.54 0.63 5.61
CA ALA A 225 5.86 -0.20 6.77
C ALA A 225 5.34 -1.64 6.62
N ASN A 226 4.09 -1.79 6.18
CA ASN A 226 3.50 -3.07 5.83
C ASN A 226 4.34 -3.82 4.78
N GLN A 227 4.77 -3.13 3.72
CA GLN A 227 5.62 -3.76 2.71
C GLN A 227 6.90 -4.35 3.31
N LEU A 228 7.58 -3.60 4.19
CA LEU A 228 8.82 -4.04 4.82
C LEU A 228 8.61 -5.23 5.76
N TYR A 229 7.66 -5.13 6.68
CA TYR A 229 7.35 -6.22 7.61
C TYR A 229 6.85 -7.48 6.89
N ALA A 230 6.06 -7.32 5.82
CA ALA A 230 5.59 -8.45 5.03
C ALA A 230 6.74 -9.14 4.29
N SER A 231 7.68 -8.38 3.71
CA SER A 231 8.81 -8.95 2.97
C SER A 231 9.92 -9.52 3.85
N GLU A 232 10.15 -8.94 5.03
CA GLU A 232 11.30 -9.29 5.88
C GLU A 232 10.94 -10.35 6.94
N VAL A 233 9.70 -10.32 7.48
CA VAL A 233 9.29 -11.16 8.62
C VAL A 233 7.90 -11.78 8.47
N ASN A 234 7.32 -11.76 7.28
CA ASN A 234 6.00 -12.33 6.97
C ASN A 234 4.87 -11.83 7.89
N LEU A 235 4.93 -10.54 8.26
CA LEU A 235 3.93 -9.87 9.09
C LEU A 235 3.25 -8.75 8.30
N ASN A 236 1.93 -8.85 8.10
CA ASN A 236 1.17 -7.76 7.49
C ASN A 236 0.61 -6.85 8.58
N ILE A 237 0.64 -5.54 8.32
CA ILE A 237 0.08 -4.52 9.19
C ILE A 237 -1.26 -4.08 8.63
N THR A 238 -2.32 -4.24 9.43
CA THR A 238 -3.67 -3.75 9.11
C THR A 238 -4.05 -2.66 10.10
N VAL A 239 -4.30 -1.46 9.58
CA VAL A 239 -4.88 -0.35 10.33
C VAL A 239 -6.36 -0.63 10.57
N VAL A 240 -6.71 -0.88 11.83
CA VAL A 240 -8.09 -1.18 12.27
C VAL A 240 -8.82 0.06 12.78
N SER A 241 -8.09 1.07 13.25
CA SER A 241 -8.67 2.33 13.68
C SER A 241 -7.70 3.50 13.51
N THR A 242 -8.24 4.67 13.16
CA THR A 242 -7.50 5.92 13.10
C THR A 242 -8.19 6.99 13.93
N ILE A 243 -7.47 7.65 14.83
CA ILE A 243 -7.92 8.84 15.55
C ILE A 243 -7.24 10.08 14.96
N ILE A 244 -8.00 11.11 14.62
CA ILE A 244 -7.48 12.40 14.14
C ILE A 244 -7.97 13.52 15.05
N TRP A 245 -7.03 14.30 15.60
CA TRP A 245 -7.33 15.44 16.46
C TRP A 245 -7.47 16.73 15.65
N GLU A 246 -8.68 17.30 15.63
CA GLU A 246 -8.90 18.69 15.15
C GLU A 246 -8.83 19.71 16.30
N THR A 247 -8.99 19.24 17.53
CA THR A 247 -8.74 19.99 18.77
C THR A 247 -7.44 19.57 19.43
N VAL A 248 -6.97 20.36 20.41
CA VAL A 248 -5.74 20.06 21.16
C VAL A 248 -5.82 18.65 21.75
N ASP A 249 -4.82 17.83 21.42
CA ASP A 249 -4.65 16.48 21.91
C ASP A 249 -4.20 16.46 23.40
N PRO A 250 -4.49 15.39 24.16
CA PRO A 250 -4.22 15.33 25.59
C PRO A 250 -2.74 15.44 25.97
N TYR A 251 -1.84 15.24 25.01
CA TYR A 251 -0.40 15.19 25.19
C TYR A 251 0.34 16.32 24.42
N ALA A 252 -0.38 17.36 24.00
CA ALA A 252 0.18 18.55 23.34
C ALA A 252 1.19 19.32 24.21
N ASN A 253 0.99 19.33 25.53
CA ASN A 253 1.79 20.12 26.47
C ASN A 253 3.16 19.51 26.83
N TYR A 254 3.44 18.26 26.44
CA TYR A 254 4.72 17.62 26.71
C TYR A 254 5.76 18.06 25.69
N VAL A 255 6.74 18.86 26.12
CA VAL A 255 7.84 19.37 25.28
C VAL A 255 9.16 18.81 25.79
N ASN A 256 9.98 18.27 24.88
CA ASN A 256 11.26 17.60 25.18
C ASN A 256 11.14 16.53 26.29
N ASN A 257 9.99 15.85 26.36
CA ASN A 257 9.68 14.86 27.39
C ASN A 257 8.87 13.71 26.78
N ALA A 258 9.56 12.95 25.93
CA ALA A 258 8.99 11.84 25.18
C ALA A 258 8.39 10.75 26.09
N SER A 259 9.06 10.38 27.18
CA SER A 259 8.59 9.34 28.10
C SER A 259 7.26 9.70 28.76
N SER A 260 7.10 10.96 29.18
CA SER A 260 5.83 11.42 29.77
C SER A 260 4.73 11.56 28.71
N MET A 261 5.09 11.99 27.49
CA MET A 261 4.17 12.05 26.35
C MET A 261 3.63 10.65 25.99
N LEU A 262 4.49 9.64 25.89
CA LEU A 262 4.10 8.24 25.62
C LEU A 262 3.20 7.69 26.72
N SER A 263 3.54 7.96 27.99
CA SER A 263 2.71 7.55 29.14
C SER A 263 1.33 8.21 29.12
N ALA A 264 1.25 9.48 28.70
CA ALA A 264 -0.02 10.21 28.57
C ALA A 264 -0.89 9.66 27.42
N LEU A 265 -0.30 9.35 26.26
CA LEU A 265 -0.97 8.67 25.14
C LEU A 265 -1.58 7.33 25.60
N ARG A 266 -0.77 6.49 26.24
CA ARG A 266 -1.19 5.21 26.82
C ARG A 266 -2.39 5.38 27.76
N ASN A 267 -2.25 6.27 28.74
CA ASN A 267 -3.29 6.50 29.74
C ASN A 267 -4.59 7.04 29.12
N TYR A 268 -4.49 7.86 28.07
CA TYR A 268 -5.67 8.33 27.35
C TYR A 268 -6.43 7.16 26.71
N TRP A 269 -5.73 6.30 25.97
CA TRP A 269 -6.34 5.15 25.28
C TRP A 269 -6.98 4.15 26.23
N ILE A 270 -6.28 3.78 27.31
CA ILE A 270 -6.80 2.84 28.32
C ILE A 270 -8.14 3.33 28.90
N ASN A 271 -8.33 4.64 29.02
CA ASN A 271 -9.54 5.21 29.62
C ASN A 271 -10.65 5.56 28.61
N ASN A 272 -10.31 5.82 27.34
CA ASN A 272 -11.27 6.40 26.38
C ASN A 272 -11.53 5.52 25.14
N ASN A 273 -10.68 4.53 24.85
CA ASN A 273 -10.73 3.76 23.60
C ASN A 273 -10.76 2.23 23.83
N THR A 274 -11.33 1.78 24.95
CA THR A 274 -11.35 0.36 25.36
C THR A 274 -12.13 -0.56 24.41
N SER A 275 -12.99 -0.01 23.55
CA SER A 275 -13.79 -0.77 22.58
C SER A 275 -13.08 -1.02 21.24
N VAL A 276 -11.87 -0.48 21.05
CA VAL A 276 -11.08 -0.69 19.83
C VAL A 276 -10.29 -1.98 19.98
N SER A 277 -10.66 -3.03 19.21
CA SER A 277 -9.81 -4.22 19.04
C SER A 277 -8.57 -3.81 18.26
N ARG A 278 -7.40 -4.14 18.79
CA ARG A 278 -6.09 -3.84 18.21
C ARG A 278 -5.01 -4.62 18.97
N ASP A 279 -3.83 -4.69 18.38
CA ASP A 279 -2.60 -5.18 19.00
C ASP A 279 -1.75 -4.02 19.51
N LEU A 280 -1.55 -2.99 18.68
CA LEU A 280 -0.69 -1.84 18.99
C LEU A 280 -1.38 -0.49 18.73
N VAL A 281 -0.92 0.54 19.41
CA VAL A 281 -1.29 1.95 19.17
C VAL A 281 -0.06 2.75 18.79
N HIS A 282 -0.14 3.47 17.67
CA HIS A 282 0.97 4.28 17.18
C HIS A 282 0.57 5.73 16.90
N LEU A 283 1.14 6.67 17.64
CA LEU A 283 0.98 8.09 17.36
C LEU A 283 1.98 8.55 16.29
N MET A 284 1.48 9.18 15.24
CA MET A 284 2.26 9.74 14.15
C MET A 284 2.26 11.27 14.24
N THR A 285 3.41 11.85 14.55
CA THR A 285 3.55 13.29 14.72
C THR A 285 4.66 13.94 13.89
N LYS A 286 4.37 15.13 13.38
CA LYS A 286 5.34 16.03 12.74
C LYS A 286 6.01 16.98 13.74
N ARG A 287 5.65 16.90 15.03
CA ARG A 287 6.25 17.73 16.08
C ARG A 287 7.76 17.45 16.16
N THR A 288 8.54 18.52 16.29
CA THR A 288 10.00 18.46 16.41
C THR A 288 10.50 18.70 17.84
N ASN A 289 9.58 19.05 18.74
CA ASN A 289 9.85 19.43 20.12
C ASN A 289 9.47 18.33 21.13
N THR A 290 9.49 17.07 20.71
CA THR A 290 9.19 15.89 21.55
C THR A 290 10.40 15.45 22.37
N GLY A 291 11.62 15.85 21.96
CA GLY A 291 12.88 15.47 22.59
C GLY A 291 13.54 14.22 21.99
N THR A 292 12.86 13.52 21.08
CA THR A 292 13.35 12.33 20.37
C THR A 292 12.60 12.17 19.03
N GLY A 293 13.09 11.31 18.15
CA GLY A 293 12.48 10.98 16.85
C GLY A 293 11.38 9.95 16.97
N GLY A 294 11.35 9.23 18.08
CA GLY A 294 10.31 8.31 18.46
C GLY A 294 10.63 7.66 19.80
N ILE A 295 9.64 6.98 20.37
CA ILE A 295 9.81 6.13 21.53
C ILE A 295 8.68 5.10 21.55
N ALA A 296 9.02 3.90 21.99
CA ALA A 296 8.12 2.77 22.12
C ALA A 296 8.38 2.05 23.44
N TYR A 297 7.34 1.43 24.00
CA TYR A 297 7.56 0.36 24.98
C TYR A 297 8.08 -0.89 24.26
N ARG A 298 8.89 -1.69 24.93
CA ARG A 298 9.48 -2.90 24.37
C ARG A 298 8.84 -4.14 24.96
N ASP A 299 8.69 -5.18 24.15
CA ASP A 299 8.20 -6.50 24.59
C ASP A 299 6.75 -6.42 25.11
N VAL A 300 5.90 -5.82 24.27
CA VAL A 300 4.52 -5.43 24.63
C VAL A 300 3.52 -5.77 23.53
N LEU A 301 3.94 -6.54 22.54
CA LEU A 301 3.04 -7.08 21.54
C LEU A 301 1.97 -7.93 22.26
N CYS A 302 0.71 -7.73 21.89
CA CYS A 302 -0.47 -8.30 22.58
C CYS A 302 -0.80 -7.72 23.96
N ASP A 303 -0.05 -6.74 24.47
CA ASP A 303 -0.38 -6.09 25.75
C ASP A 303 -1.20 -4.82 25.52
N ASN A 304 -2.50 -4.90 25.76
CA ASN A 304 -3.38 -3.74 25.65
C ASN A 304 -3.07 -2.62 26.65
N SER A 305 -2.32 -2.90 27.71
CA SER A 305 -1.86 -1.89 28.65
C SER A 305 -0.56 -1.24 28.21
N TRP A 306 0.29 -1.86 27.38
CA TRP A 306 1.64 -1.35 27.13
C TRP A 306 2.05 -1.26 25.65
N GLY A 307 1.28 -1.84 24.72
CA GLY A 307 1.49 -1.79 23.27
C GLY A 307 1.28 -0.40 22.66
N TYR A 308 2.16 0.54 23.00
CA TYR A 308 2.12 1.94 22.58
C TYR A 308 3.49 2.41 22.10
N ALA A 309 3.46 3.22 21.04
CA ALA A 309 4.62 3.91 20.52
C ALA A 309 4.22 5.25 19.89
N PHE A 310 5.20 6.12 19.67
CA PHE A 310 5.02 7.26 18.77
C PHE A 310 6.28 7.54 17.94
N SER A 311 6.05 8.07 16.74
CA SER A 311 7.09 8.59 15.85
C SER A 311 6.90 10.09 15.65
N ALA A 312 7.99 10.84 15.78
CA ALA A 312 8.07 12.29 15.70
C ALA A 312 9.00 12.76 14.57
N ASN A 313 9.07 14.07 14.32
CA ASN A 313 9.81 14.63 13.19
C ASN A 313 9.42 14.01 11.83
N LEU A 314 8.21 13.46 11.72
CA LEU A 314 7.68 12.98 10.45
C LEU A 314 7.44 14.18 9.54
N ASN A 315 7.37 13.94 8.23
CA ASN A 315 7.18 15.02 7.27
C ASN A 315 6.44 14.57 6.00
N ASN A 316 5.99 15.56 5.23
CA ASN A 316 5.31 15.39 3.94
C ASN A 316 5.84 16.39 2.89
N ASN A 317 6.94 17.07 3.20
CA ASN A 317 7.54 18.09 2.34
C ASN A 317 8.44 17.41 1.30
N THR A 318 8.57 18.04 0.13
CA THR A 318 9.44 17.59 -0.96
C THR A 318 10.74 18.40 -1.03
N ASN A 319 11.11 19.12 0.03
CA ASN A 319 12.32 19.94 0.05
C ASN A 319 13.41 19.19 0.81
N PHE A 320 13.94 18.14 0.17
CA PHE A 320 14.75 17.01 0.66
C PHE A 320 16.07 17.36 1.39
N SER A 321 16.15 17.17 2.71
CA SER A 321 17.37 16.74 3.42
C SER A 321 17.26 15.25 3.63
N PHE A 322 18.39 14.55 3.62
CA PHE A 322 18.40 13.32 4.37
C PHE A 322 18.63 13.67 5.86
N PRO A 323 17.96 12.95 6.77
CA PRO A 323 16.87 12.09 6.41
C PRO A 323 15.56 12.88 6.20
N ASN A 324 15.52 14.17 6.53
CA ASN A 324 14.31 14.99 6.42
C ASN A 324 14.33 15.98 5.26
N PRO A 325 13.47 15.93 4.23
CA PRO A 325 12.40 14.97 4.01
C PRO A 325 12.69 13.93 2.94
N SER A 326 12.50 12.65 3.23
CA SER A 326 12.22 11.61 2.24
C SER A 326 11.11 10.71 2.77
N TYR A 327 10.34 10.05 1.90
CA TYR A 327 9.37 9.06 2.34
C TYR A 327 10.06 7.93 3.12
N THR A 328 11.25 7.55 2.65
CA THR A 328 12.17 6.62 3.32
C THR A 328 12.43 6.96 4.80
N TRP A 329 12.55 8.23 5.17
CA TRP A 329 12.74 8.59 6.57
C TRP A 329 11.54 8.26 7.44
N ASN A 330 10.34 8.58 6.97
CA ASN A 330 9.13 8.23 7.69
C ASN A 330 9.04 6.71 7.90
N LEU A 331 9.47 5.92 6.89
CA LEU A 331 9.58 4.48 7.02
C LEU A 331 10.59 4.09 8.11
N MET A 332 11.81 4.62 8.09
CA MET A 332 12.83 4.28 9.09
C MET A 332 12.33 4.50 10.52
N VAL A 333 11.75 5.67 10.81
CA VAL A 333 11.30 6.00 12.17
C VAL A 333 10.10 5.16 12.59
N VAL A 334 9.09 5.03 11.72
CA VAL A 334 7.89 4.25 12.08
C VAL A 334 8.21 2.77 12.27
N ASN A 335 9.00 2.18 11.35
CA ASN A 335 9.37 0.78 11.45
C ASN A 335 10.27 0.50 12.66
N HIS A 336 11.15 1.43 13.03
CA HIS A 336 12.00 1.31 14.21
C HIS A 336 11.18 1.18 15.51
N GLU A 337 10.23 2.09 15.70
CA GLU A 337 9.40 2.10 16.91
C GLU A 337 8.43 0.91 16.98
N ILE A 338 7.86 0.49 15.84
CA ILE A 338 7.08 -0.77 15.77
C ILE A 338 7.99 -1.96 16.13
N GLY A 339 9.25 -1.95 15.68
CA GLY A 339 10.21 -3.01 15.94
C GLY A 339 10.47 -3.19 17.42
N HIS A 340 10.57 -2.10 18.18
CA HIS A 340 10.64 -2.15 19.64
C HIS A 340 9.42 -2.80 20.28
N ASN A 341 8.21 -2.49 19.82
CA ASN A 341 7.01 -3.16 20.34
C ASN A 341 7.07 -4.69 20.13
N ILE A 342 7.70 -5.15 19.03
CA ILE A 342 7.97 -6.54 18.68
C ILE A 342 9.37 -6.97 19.20
N GLU A 343 9.65 -6.67 20.47
CA GLU A 343 10.83 -7.13 21.22
C GLU A 343 12.21 -6.64 20.75
N SER A 344 12.31 -5.91 19.63
CA SER A 344 13.62 -5.61 19.05
C SER A 344 14.41 -4.65 19.94
N HIS A 345 15.66 -5.01 20.18
CA HIS A 345 16.68 -4.11 20.69
C HIS A 345 17.35 -3.38 19.54
N HIS A 346 18.05 -2.30 19.86
CA HIS A 346 18.98 -1.73 18.92
C HIS A 346 20.09 -2.70 18.56
N THR A 347 20.61 -2.65 17.34
CA THR A 347 21.66 -3.57 16.89
C THR A 347 23.00 -3.34 17.57
N HIS A 348 23.19 -2.22 18.29
CA HIS A 348 24.38 -1.99 19.13
C HIS A 348 24.29 -2.60 20.54
N TRP A 349 23.19 -3.29 20.88
CA TRP A 349 22.99 -3.85 22.20
C TRP A 349 23.97 -5.01 22.44
N CYS A 350 24.90 -4.89 23.40
CA CYS A 350 25.91 -5.93 23.60
C CYS A 350 25.33 -7.28 24.10
N GLY A 351 24.05 -7.32 24.49
CA GLY A 351 23.36 -8.54 24.93
C GLY A 351 23.00 -9.50 23.78
N TRP A 352 23.15 -9.08 22.53
CA TRP A 352 22.99 -9.98 21.39
C TRP A 352 24.03 -11.11 21.43
N PRO A 353 23.65 -12.37 21.12
CA PRO A 353 24.62 -13.46 20.98
C PRO A 353 25.70 -13.12 19.95
N GLY A 354 26.95 -12.99 20.40
CA GLY A 354 28.09 -12.59 19.55
C GLY A 354 28.52 -11.12 19.68
N GLY A 355 27.73 -10.28 20.36
CA GLY A 355 28.03 -8.86 20.56
C GLY A 355 27.17 -7.91 19.73
N PRO A 356 27.49 -6.61 19.76
CA PRO A 356 26.82 -5.62 18.91
C PRO A 356 27.02 -5.96 17.43
N ILE A 357 25.98 -5.71 16.66
CA ILE A 357 25.78 -6.27 15.32
C ILE A 357 26.04 -5.22 14.24
N ASP A 358 25.82 -3.94 14.54
CA ASP A 358 26.15 -2.82 13.67
C ASP A 358 26.81 -1.70 14.51
N ASN A 359 28.07 -1.34 14.22
CA ASN A 359 28.82 -0.37 15.04
C ASN A 359 28.70 1.07 14.52
N CYS A 360 27.53 1.67 14.71
CA CYS A 360 27.36 3.12 14.57
C CYS A 360 27.39 3.79 15.94
N VAL A 361 28.62 3.97 16.45
CA VAL A 361 28.96 4.54 17.77
C VAL A 361 28.28 3.87 18.97
N SER A 362 29.01 3.78 20.07
CA SER A 362 28.50 3.20 21.31
C SER A 362 27.58 4.16 22.06
N VAL A 363 26.29 4.18 21.70
CA VAL A 363 25.26 5.01 22.38
C VAL A 363 24.91 4.44 23.76
N GLU A 364 24.86 3.10 23.90
CA GLU A 364 24.52 2.39 25.15
C GLU A 364 25.73 2.03 26.04
N GLY A 365 26.91 2.61 25.78
CA GLY A 365 28.13 2.44 26.59
C GLY A 365 29.21 1.57 25.95
N ASN A 366 30.38 1.48 26.60
CA ASN A 366 31.58 0.81 26.05
C ASN A 366 31.41 -0.71 25.97
N CYS A 367 30.92 -1.24 24.84
CA CYS A 367 30.99 -2.69 24.56
C CYS A 367 32.45 -3.12 24.32
N THR A 368 32.84 -4.27 24.87
CA THR A 368 34.22 -4.81 24.75
C THR A 368 34.47 -5.59 23.44
N ASN A 369 33.43 -5.81 22.64
CA ASN A 369 33.42 -6.64 21.43
C ASN A 369 32.81 -5.91 20.22
N ASN A 370 33.20 -4.65 20.00
CA ASN A 370 32.71 -3.87 18.87
C ASN A 370 33.25 -4.40 17.53
N PRO A 371 32.38 -4.79 16.58
CA PRO A 371 32.81 -5.07 15.21
C PRO A 371 33.21 -3.77 14.49
N SER A 372 33.85 -3.91 13.32
CA SER A 372 34.12 -2.78 12.43
C SER A 372 32.81 -2.04 12.09
N PRO A 373 32.82 -0.70 11.95
CA PRO A 373 31.64 0.06 11.52
C PRO A 373 31.07 -0.47 10.20
N GLN A 374 29.74 -0.65 10.15
CA GLN A 374 29.00 -1.15 8.99
C GLN A 374 27.88 -0.18 8.59
N LEU A 375 27.21 -0.48 7.47
CA LEU A 375 25.98 0.20 7.04
C LEU A 375 24.86 -0.08 8.04
N GLY A 376 24.14 0.95 8.44
CA GLY A 376 23.09 0.81 9.44
C GLY A 376 21.77 0.26 8.95
N THR A 377 21.15 -0.63 9.73
CA THR A 377 19.79 -1.16 9.53
C THR A 377 18.72 -0.35 10.27
N ILE A 378 17.44 -0.68 10.11
CA ILE A 378 16.30 0.01 10.76
C ILE A 378 16.49 0.13 12.28
N MET A 379 16.99 -0.92 12.94
CA MET A 379 17.22 -0.93 14.40
C MET A 379 18.61 -0.43 14.81
N SER A 380 19.40 0.11 13.89
CA SER A 380 20.68 0.74 14.19
C SER A 380 20.53 2.27 14.31
N TYR A 381 21.26 2.90 15.23
CA TYR A 381 21.29 4.36 15.39
C TYR A 381 22.09 5.11 14.30
N CYS A 382 22.37 4.46 13.17
CA CYS A 382 23.28 4.99 12.14
C CYS A 382 22.78 6.23 11.40
N HIS A 383 21.54 6.66 11.62
CA HIS A 383 21.01 7.93 11.12
C HIS A 383 21.72 9.18 11.69
N THR A 384 22.61 9.04 12.69
CA THR A 384 23.44 10.14 13.20
C THR A 384 24.83 10.24 12.54
N THR A 385 25.26 9.24 11.76
CA THR A 385 26.61 9.20 11.17
C THR A 385 26.59 9.30 9.64
N SER A 386 27.77 9.51 9.03
CA SER A 386 27.94 9.68 7.57
C SER A 386 27.76 8.40 6.77
N SER A 387 27.62 7.25 7.43
CA SER A 387 27.86 5.95 6.79
C SER A 387 26.62 5.36 6.11
N GLY A 388 25.53 6.12 5.97
CA GLY A 388 24.29 5.69 5.30
C GLY A 388 23.49 4.66 6.10
N SER A 389 22.19 4.57 5.82
CA SER A 389 21.31 3.54 6.39
C SER A 389 20.51 2.83 5.30
N ILE A 390 20.23 1.57 5.51
CA ILE A 390 19.46 0.70 4.62
C ILE A 390 18.10 0.47 5.27
N ILE A 391 17.02 0.45 4.48
CA ILE A 391 15.68 0.14 5.00
C ILE A 391 15.49 -1.38 5.08
N ASP A 392 16.39 -2.04 5.80
CA ASP A 392 16.37 -3.49 6.06
C ASP A 392 16.42 -3.68 7.58
N PHE A 393 15.80 -4.74 8.08
CA PHE A 393 16.15 -5.23 9.41
C PHE A 393 17.42 -6.06 9.31
N HIS A 394 18.36 -5.91 10.26
CA HIS A 394 19.50 -6.82 10.29
C HIS A 394 19.00 -8.26 10.51
N GLN A 395 19.55 -9.25 9.82
CA GLN A 395 19.07 -10.64 9.90
C GLN A 395 19.06 -11.19 11.33
N VAL A 396 19.95 -10.73 12.18
CA VAL A 396 19.95 -11.09 13.60
C VAL A 396 18.78 -10.46 14.37
N VAL A 397 18.40 -9.22 14.08
CA VAL A 397 17.18 -8.61 14.64
C VAL A 397 15.96 -9.40 14.20
N VAL A 398 15.91 -9.75 12.91
CA VAL A 398 14.90 -10.62 12.34
C VAL A 398 14.85 -11.93 13.13
N ASN A 399 15.94 -12.68 13.18
CA ASN A 399 15.98 -14.03 13.74
C ASN A 399 15.85 -14.11 15.26
N ASN A 400 16.36 -13.12 16.00
CA ASN A 400 16.46 -13.20 17.46
C ASN A 400 15.50 -12.28 18.21
N ALA A 401 14.76 -11.38 17.54
CA ALA A 401 13.71 -10.59 18.18
C ALA A 401 12.40 -10.59 17.39
N LEU A 402 12.38 -10.06 16.15
CA LEU A 402 11.12 -9.90 15.42
C LEU A 402 10.42 -11.23 15.21
N ASN A 403 11.13 -12.22 14.68
CA ASN A 403 10.59 -13.54 14.40
C ASN A 403 10.12 -14.27 15.67
N PRO A 404 10.93 -14.39 16.74
CA PRO A 404 10.47 -14.93 18.02
C PRO A 404 9.26 -14.19 18.58
N GLY A 405 9.26 -12.86 18.59
CA GLY A 405 8.16 -12.05 19.12
C GLY A 405 6.87 -12.24 18.32
N ILE A 406 6.94 -12.29 16.99
CA ILE A 406 5.78 -12.56 16.12
C ILE A 406 5.24 -13.98 16.35
N LEU A 407 6.12 -14.99 16.45
CA LEU A 407 5.70 -16.38 16.66
C LEU A 407 5.15 -16.62 18.08
N GLY A 408 5.69 -15.92 19.08
CA GLY A 408 5.24 -16.00 20.47
C GLY A 408 3.97 -15.21 20.77
N ALA A 409 3.60 -14.27 19.90
CA ALA A 409 2.44 -13.41 20.08
C ALA A 409 1.11 -14.15 19.88
N SER A 410 0.37 -14.33 20.97
CA SER A 410 -0.93 -15.03 20.95
C SER A 410 -2.07 -14.22 20.33
N CYS A 411 -1.93 -12.91 20.21
CA CYS A 411 -2.93 -12.02 19.61
C CYS A 411 -2.87 -12.02 18.08
N LEU A 412 -1.70 -12.27 17.48
CA LEU A 412 -1.54 -12.22 16.03
C LEU A 412 -2.27 -13.37 15.35
N THR A 413 -3.32 -12.99 14.62
CA THR A 413 -4.12 -13.91 13.82
C THR A 413 -3.46 -14.19 12.47
N LEU A 414 -3.98 -15.18 11.75
CA LEU A 414 -3.64 -15.33 10.34
C LEU A 414 -4.30 -14.20 9.57
N CYS A 415 -3.58 -13.64 8.61
CA CYS A 415 -4.14 -12.58 7.80
C CYS A 415 -5.36 -13.03 7.02
N PRO A 416 -6.44 -12.22 6.99
CA PRO A 416 -7.50 -12.43 6.03
C PRO A 416 -6.91 -12.26 4.63
N PHE A 417 -7.10 -13.26 3.78
CA PHE A 417 -6.82 -13.14 2.36
C PHE A 417 -8.09 -12.63 1.68
N TYR A 418 -8.01 -11.42 1.13
CA TYR A 418 -9.10 -10.79 0.41
C TYR A 418 -9.08 -11.20 -1.05
N GLY A 419 -10.22 -11.60 -1.57
CA GLY A 419 -10.41 -11.98 -2.96
C GLY A 419 -11.82 -12.52 -3.17
N CYS A 420 -12.17 -12.83 -4.41
CA CYS A 420 -13.50 -13.37 -4.66
C CYS A 420 -13.66 -14.76 -4.03
N THR A 421 -14.59 -14.87 -3.08
CA THR A 421 -14.86 -16.15 -2.39
C THR A 421 -15.97 -16.98 -3.04
N ASP A 422 -16.67 -16.45 -4.05
CA ASP A 422 -17.73 -17.19 -4.76
C ASP A 422 -17.12 -18.11 -5.82
N SER A 423 -17.30 -19.43 -5.65
CA SER A 423 -16.82 -20.45 -6.58
C SER A 423 -17.42 -20.37 -7.99
N ASN A 424 -18.51 -19.61 -8.17
CA ASN A 424 -19.15 -19.39 -9.47
C ASN A 424 -18.59 -18.18 -10.23
N ALA A 425 -17.77 -17.34 -9.58
CA ALA A 425 -17.13 -16.21 -10.22
C ALA A 425 -15.94 -16.65 -11.09
N THR A 426 -15.69 -15.91 -12.17
CA THR A 426 -14.58 -16.18 -13.10
C THR A 426 -13.21 -15.87 -12.50
N ASN A 427 -13.16 -15.05 -11.45
CA ASN A 427 -11.96 -14.73 -10.69
C ASN A 427 -11.99 -15.31 -9.27
N TYR A 428 -12.72 -16.42 -9.05
CA TYR A 428 -12.73 -17.12 -7.77
C TYR A 428 -11.30 -17.41 -7.27
N ASP A 429 -11.05 -17.05 -6.01
CA ASP A 429 -9.79 -17.32 -5.32
C ASP A 429 -10.01 -18.29 -4.16
N SER A 430 -9.57 -19.54 -4.34
CA SER A 430 -9.67 -20.58 -3.31
C SER A 430 -8.86 -20.31 -2.04
N THR A 431 -7.95 -19.35 -2.07
CA THR A 431 -7.15 -18.92 -0.91
C THR A 431 -7.79 -17.76 -0.15
N ALA A 432 -8.81 -17.11 -0.73
CA ALA A 432 -9.52 -16.03 -0.08
C ALA A 432 -10.36 -16.52 1.10
N THR A 433 -10.17 -15.85 2.23
CA THR A 433 -10.92 -16.06 3.48
C THR A 433 -11.99 -15.00 3.69
N VAL A 434 -11.89 -13.87 2.97
CA VAL A 434 -12.85 -12.75 3.06
C VAL A 434 -13.17 -12.25 1.65
N ASP A 435 -14.46 -12.14 1.33
CA ASP A 435 -14.92 -11.55 0.06
C ASP A 435 -14.62 -10.05 0.04
N ASP A 436 -13.92 -9.60 -0.99
CA ASP A 436 -13.59 -8.18 -1.21
C ASP A 436 -14.52 -7.49 -2.20
N GLY A 437 -15.56 -8.19 -2.68
CA GLY A 437 -16.51 -7.69 -3.65
C GLY A 437 -15.93 -7.60 -5.06
N SER A 438 -14.74 -8.16 -5.31
CA SER A 438 -14.13 -8.20 -6.64
C SER A 438 -14.70 -9.29 -7.54
N CYS A 439 -15.66 -10.10 -7.07
CA CYS A 439 -16.23 -11.20 -7.84
C CYS A 439 -16.79 -10.75 -9.20
N MET A 440 -16.20 -11.28 -10.26
CA MET A 440 -16.60 -11.07 -11.65
C MET A 440 -17.37 -12.30 -12.13
N TYR A 441 -18.52 -12.08 -12.77
CA TYR A 441 -19.32 -13.16 -13.33
C TYR A 441 -19.33 -13.06 -14.85
N ALA A 442 -19.25 -14.22 -15.52
CA ALA A 442 -19.43 -14.28 -16.96
C ALA A 442 -20.90 -14.02 -17.31
N PRO A 443 -21.20 -13.38 -18.46
CA PRO A 443 -22.56 -13.20 -18.92
C PRO A 443 -23.22 -14.55 -19.21
N PRO A 444 -24.57 -14.66 -19.08
CA PRO A 444 -25.30 -15.88 -19.41
C PRO A 444 -24.95 -16.39 -20.80
N GLN A 445 -24.67 -17.67 -20.94
CA GLN A 445 -24.45 -18.32 -22.23
C GLN A 445 -25.75 -18.99 -22.66
N LEU A 446 -26.17 -18.69 -23.89
CA LEU A 446 -27.43 -19.17 -24.46
C LEU A 446 -27.15 -20.25 -25.50
N SER A 447 -27.82 -21.38 -25.35
CA SER A 447 -27.94 -22.41 -26.38
C SER A 447 -29.39 -22.83 -26.49
N ALA A 448 -29.82 -23.40 -27.61
CA ALA A 448 -31.20 -23.84 -27.76
C ALA A 448 -31.31 -25.05 -28.67
N VAL A 449 -32.35 -25.86 -28.42
CA VAL A 449 -32.86 -26.86 -29.36
C VAL A 449 -34.06 -26.26 -30.08
N VAL A 450 -33.93 -26.08 -31.39
CA VAL A 450 -34.96 -25.49 -32.24
C VAL A 450 -35.70 -26.61 -32.96
N ASN A 451 -37.02 -26.70 -32.73
CA ASN A 451 -37.90 -27.58 -33.48
C ASN A 451 -38.72 -26.75 -34.47
N ASN A 452 -38.46 -26.92 -35.75
CA ASN A 452 -39.20 -26.24 -36.81
C ASN A 452 -40.63 -26.78 -36.91
N ILE A 453 -41.49 -26.01 -37.59
CA ILE A 453 -42.88 -26.39 -37.87
C ILE A 453 -42.97 -27.73 -38.62
N SER A 454 -44.01 -28.54 -38.31
CA SER A 454 -44.17 -29.87 -38.93
C SER A 454 -44.57 -29.81 -40.41
N CYS A 455 -45.25 -28.74 -40.83
CA CYS A 455 -45.72 -28.55 -42.20
C CYS A 455 -46.00 -27.06 -42.48
N HIS A 456 -46.01 -26.67 -43.75
CA HIS A 456 -46.30 -25.30 -44.19
C HIS A 456 -47.59 -24.76 -43.55
N ALA A 457 -47.50 -23.56 -42.95
CA ALA A 457 -48.57 -22.88 -42.21
C ALA A 457 -49.01 -23.51 -40.88
N SER A 458 -48.28 -24.51 -40.37
CA SER A 458 -48.46 -24.98 -38.99
C SER A 458 -47.83 -23.97 -38.01
N ASN A 459 -48.34 -23.96 -36.78
CA ASN A 459 -47.86 -23.10 -35.68
C ASN A 459 -47.42 -23.99 -34.52
N ASP A 460 -46.64 -25.03 -34.82
CA ASP A 460 -46.19 -26.05 -33.86
C ASP A 460 -44.67 -26.05 -33.66
N GLY A 461 -43.98 -24.99 -34.11
CA GLY A 461 -42.56 -24.80 -33.81
C GLY A 461 -42.32 -24.53 -32.32
N SER A 462 -41.13 -24.85 -31.84
CA SER A 462 -40.71 -24.58 -30.46
C SER A 462 -39.22 -24.27 -30.36
N ILE A 463 -38.86 -23.47 -29.35
CA ILE A 463 -37.48 -23.23 -28.95
C ILE A 463 -37.37 -23.62 -27.48
N ASP A 464 -36.56 -24.64 -27.22
CA ASP A 464 -36.16 -25.12 -25.89
C ASP A 464 -34.79 -24.50 -25.56
N LEU A 465 -34.77 -23.54 -24.63
CA LEU A 465 -33.61 -22.72 -24.34
C LEU A 465 -32.86 -23.29 -23.14
N VAL A 466 -31.54 -23.43 -23.28
CA VAL A 466 -30.65 -23.78 -22.18
C VAL A 466 -29.75 -22.59 -21.87
N VAL A 467 -29.90 -22.06 -20.66
CA VAL A 467 -29.02 -21.01 -20.10
C VAL A 467 -27.96 -21.63 -19.19
N SER A 468 -26.71 -21.24 -19.37
CA SER A 468 -25.60 -21.63 -18.49
C SER A 468 -24.72 -20.43 -18.12
N GLY A 469 -24.05 -20.46 -16.97
CA GLY A 469 -23.32 -19.28 -16.45
C GLY A 469 -24.24 -18.12 -16.05
N GLY A 470 -23.68 -16.97 -15.69
CA GLY A 470 -24.44 -15.84 -15.12
C GLY A 470 -24.96 -16.09 -13.70
N LEU A 471 -25.57 -15.08 -13.09
CA LEU A 471 -26.11 -15.17 -11.72
C LEU A 471 -27.65 -15.27 -11.72
N THR A 472 -28.20 -16.35 -11.15
CA THR A 472 -29.66 -16.51 -11.01
C THR A 472 -30.26 -15.52 -10.01
N PRO A 473 -31.54 -15.11 -10.16
CA PRO A 473 -32.51 -15.51 -11.18
C PRO A 473 -32.33 -14.82 -12.55
N TYR A 474 -32.72 -15.51 -13.62
CA TYR A 474 -32.76 -14.94 -14.97
C TYR A 474 -34.10 -14.28 -15.30
N THR A 475 -34.07 -13.27 -16.15
CA THR A 475 -35.26 -12.67 -16.79
C THR A 475 -35.17 -12.87 -18.30
N PHE A 476 -36.25 -13.35 -18.90
CA PHE A 476 -36.32 -13.65 -20.33
C PHE A 476 -37.24 -12.65 -21.02
N ILE A 477 -36.84 -12.14 -22.19
CA ILE A 477 -37.67 -11.28 -23.02
C ILE A 477 -37.53 -11.72 -24.47
N TRP A 478 -38.58 -12.33 -25.00
CA TRP A 478 -38.67 -12.73 -26.40
C TRP A 478 -39.27 -11.62 -27.27
N SER A 479 -38.91 -11.59 -28.55
CA SER A 479 -39.42 -10.63 -29.54
C SER A 479 -40.93 -10.69 -29.75
N ASN A 480 -41.57 -11.81 -29.42
CA ASN A 480 -43.02 -11.99 -29.46
C ASN A 480 -43.72 -11.59 -28.15
N GLY A 481 -43.00 -11.02 -27.18
CA GLY A 481 -43.53 -10.51 -25.91
C GLY A 481 -43.71 -11.56 -24.81
N LEU A 482 -43.20 -12.78 -24.99
CA LEU A 482 -43.18 -13.81 -23.95
C LEU A 482 -41.99 -13.65 -23.00
N PHE A 483 -42.16 -14.11 -21.76
CA PHE A 483 -41.17 -14.00 -20.67
C PHE A 483 -40.75 -15.35 -20.08
N THR A 484 -41.10 -16.46 -20.73
CA THR A 484 -40.71 -17.81 -20.33
C THR A 484 -39.36 -18.19 -20.92
N GLU A 485 -38.65 -19.12 -20.26
CA GLU A 485 -37.40 -19.70 -20.77
C GLU A 485 -37.65 -20.36 -22.13
N ASP A 486 -38.60 -21.30 -22.16
CA ASP A 486 -39.02 -21.99 -23.37
C ASP A 486 -40.25 -21.34 -24.00
N ILE A 487 -40.32 -21.39 -25.33
CA ILE A 487 -41.48 -20.94 -26.09
C ILE A 487 -41.91 -21.99 -27.12
N ASN A 488 -43.21 -22.18 -27.24
CA ASN A 488 -43.83 -23.17 -28.12
C ASN A 488 -45.01 -22.58 -28.90
N ASN A 489 -45.59 -23.38 -29.79
CA ASN A 489 -46.68 -22.98 -30.69
C ASN A 489 -46.30 -21.81 -31.61
N LEU A 490 -45.07 -21.84 -32.13
CA LEU A 490 -44.49 -20.76 -32.93
C LEU A 490 -44.83 -20.92 -34.41
N SER A 491 -45.16 -19.80 -35.06
CA SER A 491 -45.25 -19.69 -36.52
C SER A 491 -43.85 -19.55 -37.14
N PRO A 492 -43.69 -19.78 -38.46
CA PRO A 492 -42.42 -19.53 -39.14
C PRO A 492 -41.96 -18.09 -38.97
N GLY A 493 -40.68 -17.90 -38.62
CA GLY A 493 -40.13 -16.57 -38.37
C GLY A 493 -38.88 -16.57 -37.49
N THR A 494 -38.27 -15.38 -37.40
CA THR A 494 -37.10 -15.15 -36.54
C THR A 494 -37.55 -14.66 -35.17
N TYR A 495 -37.13 -15.39 -34.13
CA TYR A 495 -37.36 -15.05 -32.73
C TYR A 495 -36.05 -14.63 -32.08
N THR A 496 -36.01 -13.42 -31.53
CA THR A 496 -34.86 -12.94 -30.77
C THR A 496 -35.18 -12.95 -29.29
N ILE A 497 -34.18 -13.27 -28.47
CA ILE A 497 -34.30 -13.26 -27.02
C ILE A 497 -33.22 -12.37 -26.40
N ASN A 498 -33.60 -11.65 -25.34
CA ASN A 498 -32.68 -11.08 -24.38
C ASN A 498 -32.86 -11.79 -23.04
N VAL A 499 -31.77 -12.33 -22.51
CA VAL A 499 -31.71 -12.91 -21.16
C VAL A 499 -30.85 -12.03 -20.30
N SER A 500 -31.40 -11.55 -19.18
CA SER A 500 -30.64 -10.80 -18.17
C SER A 500 -30.51 -11.59 -16.88
N ASP A 501 -29.34 -11.55 -16.27
CA ASP A 501 -29.09 -12.17 -14.96
C ASP A 501 -29.37 -11.21 -13.79
N ALA A 502 -29.15 -11.66 -12.55
CA ALA A 502 -29.41 -10.88 -11.34
C ALA A 502 -28.49 -9.64 -11.19
N LEU A 503 -27.36 -9.60 -11.90
CA LEU A 503 -26.45 -8.44 -11.96
C LEU A 503 -26.76 -7.51 -13.14
N GLY A 504 -27.76 -7.85 -13.97
CA GLY A 504 -28.16 -7.08 -15.14
C GLY A 504 -27.26 -7.29 -16.36
N GLN A 505 -26.41 -8.33 -16.38
CA GLN A 505 -25.68 -8.70 -17.58
C GLN A 505 -26.63 -9.31 -18.61
N ILE A 506 -26.55 -8.86 -19.86
CA ILE A 506 -27.50 -9.24 -20.92
C ILE A 506 -26.79 -10.07 -21.98
N SER A 507 -27.40 -11.21 -22.33
CA SER A 507 -27.05 -12.00 -23.51
C SER A 507 -28.21 -12.07 -24.47
N SER A 508 -27.90 -11.98 -25.77
CA SER A 508 -28.89 -12.00 -26.84
C SER A 508 -28.63 -13.12 -27.83
N ALA A 509 -29.69 -13.76 -28.29
CA ALA A 509 -29.64 -14.77 -29.34
C ALA A 509 -30.80 -14.62 -30.33
N SER A 510 -30.66 -15.22 -31.51
CA SER A 510 -31.64 -15.20 -32.59
C SER A 510 -31.80 -16.59 -33.17
N TYR A 511 -33.04 -17.08 -33.24
CA TYR A 511 -33.38 -18.41 -33.73
C TYR A 511 -34.42 -18.31 -34.84
N LEU A 512 -34.33 -19.20 -35.83
CA LEU A 512 -35.26 -19.26 -36.97
C LEU A 512 -36.11 -20.52 -36.86
N ILE A 513 -37.44 -20.36 -36.94
CA ILE A 513 -38.45 -21.42 -37.00
C ILE A 513 -38.96 -21.60 -38.43
#